data_AF-A0A9P6XT74-F1
#
_entry.id   AF-A0A9P6XT74-F1
#
_cell.length_a   1.000
_cell.length_b   1.000
_cell.length_c   1.000
_cell.angle_alpha   90.00
_cell.angle_beta   90.00
_cell.angle_gamma   90.00
#
_symmetry.space_group_name_H-M   'P 1'
#
loop_
_entity.id
_entity.type
_entity.pdbx_description
1 polymer ?
#
loop_
_entity_poly.entity_id
_entity_poly.type
_entity_poly.pdbx_seq_one_letter_code
_entity_poly.pdbx_strand_id
1 'polypeptide(L)'
;MNGGDAAAAESTRHTLLYVLEALLRLLHPLTPFITEQLWQQLAPRLGLAETTLSLRPYPTAAEFEGDFAQAEADVEWLKSVISAVRRVRMPRCRSC
;
A
#
# COMPACT_ATOMS: atom_id res chain seq x y z
N MET A 1 11.25 19.80 -16.96
CA MET A 1 9.96 19.74 -16.24
C MET A 1 9.91 18.47 -15.38
N ASN A 2 10.85 18.27 -14.43
CA ASN A 2 10.97 17.01 -13.67
C ASN A 2 10.96 17.23 -12.13
N GLY A 3 10.62 18.43 -11.66
CA GLY A 3 10.67 18.78 -10.23
C GLY A 3 9.44 18.31 -9.43
N GLY A 4 8.29 18.12 -10.09
CA GLY A 4 7.06 17.62 -9.46
C GLY A 4 7.04 16.10 -9.29
N ASP A 5 7.62 15.37 -10.23
CA ASP A 5 7.60 13.90 -10.24
C ASP A 5 8.45 13.29 -9.13
N ALA A 6 9.58 13.91 -8.78
CA ALA A 6 10.47 13.38 -7.74
C ALA A 6 9.82 13.47 -6.35
N ALA A 7 9.19 14.61 -6.02
CA ALA A 7 8.47 14.79 -4.77
C ALA A 7 7.21 13.91 -4.69
N ALA A 8 6.46 13.80 -5.79
CA ALA A 8 5.29 12.92 -5.87
C ALA A 8 5.68 11.43 -5.76
N ALA A 9 6.77 11.02 -6.41
CA ALA A 9 7.29 9.66 -6.34
C ALA A 9 7.76 9.31 -4.92
N GLU A 10 8.45 10.23 -4.24
CA GLU A 10 8.89 10.00 -2.86
C GLU A 10 7.70 9.93 -1.90
N SER A 11 6.71 10.81 -2.05
CA SER A 11 5.46 10.73 -1.27
C SER A 11 4.74 9.41 -1.49
N THR A 12 4.65 8.94 -2.75
CA THR A 12 4.02 7.65 -3.08
C THR A 12 4.77 6.50 -2.44
N ARG A 13 6.11 6.52 -2.51
CA ARG A 13 6.97 5.52 -1.89
C ARG A 13 6.77 5.51 -0.37
N HIS A 14 6.76 6.67 0.26
CA HIS A 14 6.56 6.78 1.70
C HIS A 14 5.22 6.17 2.12
N THR A 15 4.12 6.52 1.44
CA THR A 15 2.80 5.94 1.70
C THR A 15 2.79 4.41 1.54
N LEU A 16 3.44 3.89 0.50
CA LEU A 16 3.55 2.43 0.29
C LEU A 16 4.33 1.73 1.41
N LEU A 17 5.46 2.31 1.83
CA LEU A 17 6.26 1.75 2.92
C LEU A 17 5.47 1.78 4.24
N TYR A 18 4.75 2.87 4.49
CA TYR A 18 3.91 3.04 5.69
C TYR A 18 2.80 1.98 5.76
N VAL A 19 2.03 1.79 4.68
CA VAL A 19 0.95 0.78 4.65
C VAL A 19 1.53 -0.64 4.72
N LEU A 20 2.66 -0.90 4.05
CA LEU A 20 3.31 -2.21 4.12
C LEU A 20 3.77 -2.56 5.55
N GLU A 21 4.30 -1.60 6.29
CA GLU A 21 4.72 -1.78 7.69
C GLU A 21 3.55 -2.25 8.57
N ALA A 22 2.40 -1.60 8.43
CA ALA A 22 1.20 -1.95 9.17
C ALA A 22 0.64 -3.32 8.78
N LEU A 23 0.68 -3.67 7.48
CA LEU A 23 0.30 -5.00 7.00
C LEU A 23 1.22 -6.09 7.57
N LEU A 24 2.53 -5.82 7.71
CA LEU A 24 3.46 -6.75 8.33
C LEU A 24 3.16 -6.94 9.83
N ARG A 25 2.88 -5.86 10.57
CA ARG A 25 2.44 -5.94 11.98
C ARG A 25 1.15 -6.73 12.14
N LEU A 26 0.20 -6.54 11.22
CA LEU A 26 -1.08 -7.26 11.21
C LEU A 26 -0.89 -8.76 10.94
N LEU A 27 0.02 -9.11 10.03
CA LEU A 27 0.28 -10.50 9.63
C LEU A 27 1.25 -11.23 10.57
N HIS A 28 2.03 -10.51 11.37
CA HIS A 28 3.06 -11.06 12.25
C HIS A 28 2.60 -12.21 13.16
N PRO A 29 1.39 -12.17 13.77
CA PRO A 29 0.90 -13.29 14.59
C PRO A 29 0.73 -14.62 13.81
N LEU A 30 0.58 -14.57 12.49
CA LEU A 30 0.44 -15.76 11.64
C LEU A 30 1.79 -16.23 11.06
N THR A 31 2.62 -15.29 10.59
CA THR A 31 3.89 -15.61 9.90
C THR A 31 5.08 -14.84 10.48
N PRO A 32 5.51 -15.15 11.73
CA PRO A 32 6.44 -14.31 12.47
C PRO A 32 7.82 -14.18 11.81
N PHE A 33 8.36 -15.26 11.24
CA PHE A 33 9.71 -15.26 10.69
C PHE A 33 9.84 -14.47 9.39
N ILE A 34 8.90 -14.66 8.45
CA ILE A 34 8.95 -13.98 7.15
C ILE A 34 8.63 -12.50 7.32
N THR A 35 7.65 -12.16 8.16
CA THR A 35 7.29 -10.75 8.43
C THR A 35 8.44 -10.00 9.10
N GLU A 36 9.15 -10.62 10.06
CA GLU A 36 10.33 -10.03 10.70
C GLU A 36 11.46 -9.75 9.70
N GLN A 37 11.81 -10.73 8.85
CA GLN A 37 12.88 -10.53 7.85
C GLN A 37 12.54 -9.42 6.84
N LEU A 38 11.29 -9.36 6.37
CA LEU A 38 10.84 -8.29 5.48
C LEU A 38 10.83 -6.93 6.18
N TRP A 39 10.39 -6.89 7.44
CA TRP A 39 10.33 -5.67 8.22
C TRP A 39 11.71 -5.09 8.52
N GLN A 40 12.72 -5.92 8.80
CA GLN A 40 14.11 -5.46 8.98
C GLN A 40 14.70 -4.75 7.75
N GLN A 41 14.26 -5.11 6.54
CA GLN A 41 14.65 -4.40 5.31
C GLN A 41 13.86 -3.11 5.10
N LEU A 42 12.67 -3.02 5.68
CA LEU A 42 11.74 -1.90 5.56
C LEU A 42 12.04 -0.79 6.59
N ALA A 43 12.28 -1.16 7.84
CA ALA A 43 12.45 -0.26 8.98
C ALA A 43 13.47 0.87 8.76
N PRO A 44 14.67 0.63 8.16
CA PRO A 44 15.63 1.69 7.87
C PRO A 44 15.11 2.74 6.88
N ARG A 45 14.20 2.36 5.99
CA ARG A 45 13.61 3.27 4.98
C ARG A 45 12.52 4.17 5.57
N LEU A 46 11.94 3.77 6.69
CA LEU A 46 10.96 4.55 7.45
C LEU A 46 11.60 5.32 8.62
N GLY A 47 12.92 5.20 8.82
CA GLY A 47 13.63 5.83 9.94
C GLY A 47 13.27 5.25 11.31
N LEU A 48 12.78 4.00 11.35
CA LEU A 48 12.42 3.34 12.60
C LEU A 48 13.69 2.83 13.29
N ALA A 49 13.87 3.19 14.56
CA ALA A 49 15.05 2.83 15.35
C ALA A 49 14.96 1.44 16.02
N GLU A 50 13.81 0.78 15.90
CA GLU A 50 13.57 -0.51 16.55
C GLU A 50 14.20 -1.66 15.78
N THR A 51 14.62 -2.69 16.51
CA THR A 51 15.39 -3.82 15.96
C THR A 51 14.52 -5.03 15.65
N THR A 52 13.29 -5.09 16.16
CA THR A 52 12.37 -6.21 15.96
C THR A 52 10.92 -5.77 15.81
N LEU A 53 10.22 -6.42 14.88
CA LEU A 53 8.78 -6.26 14.65
C LEU A 53 7.95 -6.73 15.85
N SER A 54 8.39 -7.72 16.61
CA SER A 54 7.63 -8.28 17.74
C SER A 54 7.39 -7.31 18.90
N LEU A 55 8.19 -6.23 19.01
CA LEU A 55 8.01 -5.20 20.05
C LEU A 55 7.04 -4.08 19.64
N ARG A 56 6.62 -4.05 18.37
CA ARG A 56 5.68 -3.05 17.87
C ARG A 56 4.28 -3.26 18.46
N PRO A 57 3.55 -2.19 18.78
CA PRO A 57 2.13 -2.31 19.11
C PRO A 57 1.35 -2.89 17.92
N TYR A 58 0.21 -3.51 18.17
CA TYR A 58 -0.68 -3.95 17.09
C TYR A 58 -1.32 -2.73 16.40
N PRO A 59 -1.50 -2.73 15.06
CA PRO A 59 -2.03 -1.57 14.35
C PRO A 59 -3.49 -1.30 14.76
N THR A 60 -3.78 -0.03 15.02
CA THR A 60 -5.11 0.46 15.36
C THR A 60 -5.70 1.27 14.21
N ALA A 61 -7.03 1.31 14.09
CA ALA A 61 -7.70 2.10 13.06
C ALA A 61 -7.40 3.61 13.18
N ALA A 62 -7.10 4.08 14.40
CA ALA A 62 -6.72 5.46 14.69
C ALA A 62 -5.42 5.90 13.97
N GLU A 63 -4.51 4.96 13.68
CA GLU A 63 -3.28 5.24 12.93
C GLU A 63 -3.58 5.64 11.47
N PHE A 64 -4.76 5.30 10.95
CA PHE A 64 -5.19 5.54 9.56
C PHE A 64 -6.37 6.52 9.48
N GLU A 65 -6.56 7.36 10.49
CA GLU A 65 -7.63 8.35 10.48
C GLU A 65 -7.35 9.47 9.46
N GLY A 66 -8.38 9.84 8.71
CA GLY A 66 -8.35 10.94 7.74
C GLY A 66 -9.66 11.03 6.97
N ASP A 67 -9.93 12.20 6.38
CA ASP A 67 -11.08 12.37 5.48
C ASP A 67 -10.72 11.84 4.10
N PHE A 68 -10.98 10.55 3.90
CA PHE A 68 -10.71 9.85 2.64
C PHE A 68 -11.95 9.63 1.79
N ALA A 69 -13.12 10.16 2.19
CA ALA A 69 -14.38 9.87 1.49
C ALA A 69 -14.33 10.26 0.00
N GLN A 70 -13.76 11.44 -0.29
CA GLN A 70 -13.57 11.88 -1.68
C GLN A 70 -12.51 11.05 -2.40
N ALA A 71 -11.40 10.72 -1.75
CA ALA A 71 -10.32 9.93 -2.34
C ALA A 71 -10.77 8.50 -2.68
N GLU A 72 -11.60 7.89 -1.82
CA GLU A 72 -12.21 6.59 -2.08
C GLU A 72 -13.14 6.62 -3.29
N ALA A 73 -13.98 7.66 -3.40
CA ALA A 73 -14.88 7.84 -4.54
C ALA A 73 -14.10 7.99 -5.86
N ASP A 74 -13.03 8.80 -5.85
CA ASP A 74 -12.18 9.03 -7.02
C ASP A 74 -11.46 7.74 -7.46
N VAL A 75 -10.92 6.97 -6.49
CA VAL A 75 -10.27 5.68 -6.76
C VAL A 75 -11.27 4.66 -7.29
N GLU A 76 -12.48 4.61 -6.76
CA GLU A 76 -13.51 3.68 -7.23
C GLU A 76 -14.01 4.02 -8.63
N TRP A 77 -14.22 5.31 -8.90
CA TRP A 77 -14.51 5.78 -10.25
C TRP A 77 -13.41 5.36 -11.24
N LEU A 78 -12.14 5.57 -10.88
CA LEU A 78 -10.99 5.21 -11.72
C LEU A 78 -10.92 3.69 -11.98
N LYS A 79 -11.11 2.86 -10.95
CA LYS A 79 -11.19 1.39 -11.09
C LYS A 79 -12.31 1.00 -12.07
N SER A 80 -13.46 1.68 -12.01
CA SER A 80 -14.59 1.41 -12.90
C SER A 80 -14.25 1.68 -14.37
N VAL A 81 -13.57 2.80 -14.65
CA VAL A 81 -13.15 3.20 -15.99
C VAL A 81 -12.11 2.23 -16.53
N ILE A 82 -11.07 1.90 -15.74
CA ILE A 82 -10.04 0.93 -16.13
C ILE A 82 -10.66 -0.43 -16.43
N SER A 83 -11.60 -0.87 -15.59
CA SER A 83 -12.31 -2.14 -15.78
C SER A 83 -13.16 -2.14 -17.04
N ALA A 84 -13.82 -1.02 -17.37
CA ALA A 84 -14.58 -0.86 -18.60
C ALA A 84 -13.68 -0.94 -19.85
N VAL A 85 -12.55 -0.23 -19.84
CA VAL A 85 -11.56 -0.28 -20.93
C VAL A 85 -11.00 -1.70 -21.09
N ARG A 86 -10.68 -2.39 -19.99
CA ARG A 86 -10.21 -3.78 -20.03
C ARG A 86 -11.26 -4.70 -20.66
N ARG A 87 -12.54 -4.56 -20.31
CA ARG A 87 -13.64 -5.34 -20.90
C ARG A 87 -13.78 -5.13 -22.42
N VAL A 88 -13.53 -3.92 -22.91
CA VAL A 88 -13.58 -3.60 -24.36
C VAL A 88 -12.37 -4.15 -25.10
N ARG A 89 -11.18 -4.15 -24.46
CA ARG A 89 -9.93 -4.67 -25.05
C ARG A 89 -9.87 -6.20 -25.11
N MET A 90 -10.60 -6.91 -24.24
CA MET A 90 -10.73 -8.36 -24.36
C MET A 90 -11.50 -8.65 -25.65
N PRO A 91 -10.88 -9.23 -26.69
CA PRO A 91 -11.63 -9.65 -27.86
C PRO A 91 -12.69 -10.62 -27.39
N ARG A 92 -13.96 -10.28 -27.62
CA ARG A 92 -15.00 -11.31 -27.62
C ARG A 92 -14.55 -12.30 -28.69
N CYS A 93 -14.19 -13.52 -28.31
CA CYS A 93 -14.37 -14.66 -29.20
C CYS A 93 -15.87 -14.70 -29.53
N ARG A 94 -16.25 -13.95 -30.57
CA ARG A 94 -17.41 -14.23 -31.39
C ARG A 94 -16.96 -15.38 -32.31
N SER A 95 -17.78 -16.43 -32.33
CA SER A 95 -17.58 -17.72 -33.00
C SER A 95 -16.87 -18.75 -32.11
N CYS A 96 -17.48 -19.91 -31.84
CA CYS A 96 -17.81 -20.98 -32.80
C CYS A 96 -16.59 -21.41 -33.61
#